data_AF-A0A507EDY1-F1
#
_entry.id   AF-A0A507EDY1-F1
#
_cell.length_a   1.000
_cell.length_b   1.000
_cell.length_c   1.000
_cell.angle_alpha   90.00
_cell.angle_beta   90.00
_cell.angle_gamma   90.00
#
_symmetry.space_group_name_H-M   'P 1'
#
loop_
_entity.id
_entity.type
_entity.pdbx_description
1 polymer ?
#
loop_
_entity_poly.entity_id
_entity_poly.type
_entity_poly.pdbx_seq_one_letter_code
_entity_poly.pdbx_strand_id
1 'polypeptide(L)'
;MSTLAVDPSAASGGGNSNVDLQGKGFGKMVSDLGKKLSRRQGPEELVQRNILREDEAQPTVSNSLIQQKMALEAEKTKDALNRKLGNRPDKVDLKLRNILRVESNDSLDDQELAPMPLNHGSTPVGPLDLQKPLNFQERKEAVRSILKKRPEKEQLEELNILKNTSIDPSLAAAQERLRKSQLVDVLDSRLRDRPDVDQLCERRILNFAETVEVLPTFRKSEYNRKPDGNATFRKLTPQMKVQIREELNTFKKHEMPVHEQSKPPSLISLLYHNPHLLLSNQNMFYFSI
;
A
#
# COMPACT_ATOMS: atom_id res chain seq x y z
N MET A 1 -62.56 -50.05 -1.32
CA MET A 1 -63.71 -50.94 -1.08
C MET A 1 -63.68 -52.03 -2.12
N SER A 2 -63.76 -53.29 -1.65
CA SER A 2 -63.99 -54.56 -2.37
C SER A 2 -62.90 -55.03 -3.35
N THR A 3 -62.12 -56.09 -3.10
CA THR A 3 -62.46 -57.53 -2.97
C THR A 3 -63.23 -58.05 -4.19
N LEU A 4 -62.99 -59.18 -4.85
CA LEU A 4 -62.60 -60.56 -4.48
C LEU A 4 -62.36 -61.23 -5.88
N ALA A 5 -61.25 -61.93 -6.15
CA ALA A 5 -61.06 -63.37 -6.00
C ALA A 5 -61.66 -64.28 -7.12
N VAL A 6 -60.94 -65.39 -7.32
CA VAL A 6 -61.38 -66.73 -7.76
C VAL A 6 -61.14 -67.11 -9.23
N ASP A 7 -60.08 -67.90 -9.40
CA ASP A 7 -59.89 -68.92 -10.46
C ASP A 7 -61.03 -69.95 -10.47
N PRO A 8 -61.22 -70.64 -11.60
CA PRO A 8 -61.32 -72.10 -11.50
C PRO A 8 -60.47 -72.85 -12.53
N SER A 9 -59.92 -73.94 -12.04
CA SER A 9 -59.09 -74.94 -12.70
C SER A 9 -59.91 -75.95 -13.55
N ALA A 10 -59.17 -76.78 -14.29
CA ALA A 10 -59.54 -78.01 -15.03
C ALA A 10 -59.83 -77.81 -16.54
N ALA A 11 -59.34 -78.61 -17.50
CA ALA A 11 -58.67 -79.91 -17.45
C ALA A 11 -57.88 -80.18 -18.76
N SER A 12 -56.88 -81.05 -18.59
CA SER A 12 -56.23 -82.02 -19.51
C SER A 12 -56.35 -81.90 -21.04
N GLY A 13 -55.20 -82.07 -21.69
CA GLY A 13 -55.13 -82.64 -23.04
C GLY A 13 -53.69 -82.81 -23.50
N GLY A 14 -53.09 -83.96 -23.19
CA GLY A 14 -51.72 -84.31 -23.58
C GLY A 14 -51.58 -84.53 -25.09
N GLY A 15 -50.36 -84.33 -25.59
CA GLY A 15 -50.00 -84.61 -26.97
C GLY A 15 -48.55 -84.23 -27.26
N ASN A 16 -47.62 -85.04 -26.77
CA ASN A 16 -46.21 -84.96 -27.14
C ASN A 16 -46.05 -85.38 -28.61
N SER A 17 -45.47 -84.52 -29.44
CA SER A 17 -44.68 -84.95 -30.60
C SER A 17 -43.40 -84.11 -30.63
N ASN A 18 -42.33 -84.72 -30.15
CA ASN A 18 -40.98 -84.26 -30.39
C ASN A 18 -40.54 -84.90 -31.70
N VAL A 19 -40.34 -84.10 -32.74
CA VAL A 19 -39.21 -84.23 -33.67
C VAL A 19 -39.13 -82.98 -34.55
N ASP A 20 -37.88 -82.60 -34.83
CA ASP A 20 -37.42 -81.83 -36.00
C ASP A 20 -37.32 -80.29 -35.89
N LEU A 21 -36.13 -79.89 -35.42
CA LEU A 21 -35.12 -79.21 -36.22
C LEU A 21 -35.49 -77.86 -36.88
N GLN A 22 -34.73 -76.85 -36.43
CA GLN A 22 -34.24 -75.69 -37.19
C GLN A 22 -35.25 -74.57 -37.50
N GLY A 23 -35.19 -73.46 -36.74
CA GLY A 23 -35.66 -72.14 -37.24
C GLY A 23 -36.19 -71.12 -36.23
N LYS A 24 -36.61 -71.51 -35.02
CA LYS A 24 -37.38 -70.61 -34.12
C LYS A 24 -36.58 -69.71 -33.17
N GLY A 25 -35.33 -70.03 -32.87
CA GLY A 25 -34.46 -69.16 -32.03
C GLY A 25 -34.04 -67.88 -32.76
N PHE A 26 -33.83 -67.98 -34.08
CA PHE A 26 -33.41 -66.87 -34.92
C PHE A 26 -34.49 -65.78 -35.02
N GLY A 27 -35.76 -66.17 -35.24
CA GLY A 27 -36.86 -65.19 -35.34
C GLY A 27 -37.06 -64.36 -34.08
N LYS A 28 -36.93 -64.98 -32.89
CA LYS A 28 -36.99 -64.26 -31.61
C LYS A 28 -35.81 -63.29 -31.47
N MET A 29 -34.59 -63.73 -31.78
CA MET A 29 -33.40 -62.88 -31.77
C MET A 29 -33.52 -61.69 -32.74
N VAL A 30 -34.05 -61.90 -33.94
CA VAL A 30 -34.28 -60.84 -34.93
C VAL A 30 -35.32 -59.83 -34.44
N SER A 31 -36.41 -60.31 -33.82
CA SER A 31 -37.45 -59.43 -33.27
C SER A 31 -36.95 -58.58 -32.09
N ASP A 32 -36.13 -59.16 -31.20
CA ASP A 32 -35.52 -58.46 -30.08
C ASP A 32 -34.44 -57.47 -30.55
N LEU A 33 -33.68 -57.83 -31.59
CA LEU A 33 -32.72 -56.93 -32.24
C LEU A 33 -33.43 -55.73 -32.86
N GLY A 34 -34.57 -55.92 -33.55
CA GLY A 34 -35.37 -54.83 -34.12
C GLY A 34 -35.85 -53.83 -33.06
N LYS A 35 -36.33 -54.31 -31.90
CA LYS A 35 -36.73 -53.47 -30.76
C LYS A 35 -35.56 -52.71 -30.13
N LYS A 36 -34.35 -53.30 -30.13
CA LYS A 36 -33.13 -52.64 -29.63
C LYS A 36 -32.61 -51.58 -30.60
N LEU A 37 -32.69 -51.85 -31.90
CA LEU A 37 -32.27 -50.91 -32.94
C LEU A 37 -33.21 -49.70 -33.05
N SER A 38 -34.51 -49.84 -32.78
CA SER A 38 -35.45 -48.70 -32.79
C SER A 38 -35.28 -47.76 -31.60
N ARG A 39 -34.72 -48.24 -30.49
CA ARG A 39 -34.43 -47.46 -29.27
C ARG A 39 -33.00 -46.91 -29.22
N ARG A 40 -32.18 -47.14 -30.25
CA ARG A 40 -30.78 -46.69 -30.25
C ARG A 40 -30.70 -45.17 -30.39
N GLN A 41 -29.79 -44.56 -29.65
CA GLN A 41 -29.47 -43.14 -29.79
C GLN A 41 -28.80 -42.89 -31.14
N GLY A 42 -29.03 -41.72 -31.71
CA GLY A 42 -28.40 -41.31 -32.96
C GLY A 42 -26.88 -41.10 -32.80
N PRO A 43 -26.08 -41.22 -33.87
CA PRO A 43 -24.63 -41.02 -33.79
C PRO A 43 -24.26 -39.61 -33.28
N GLU A 44 -25.01 -38.57 -33.68
CA GLU A 44 -24.79 -37.19 -33.18
C GLU A 44 -25.05 -37.06 -31.67
N GLU A 45 -26.07 -37.73 -31.14
CA GLU A 45 -26.36 -37.72 -29.69
C GLU A 45 -25.27 -38.43 -28.89
N LEU A 46 -24.67 -39.48 -29.48
CA LEU A 46 -23.52 -40.16 -28.88
C LEU A 46 -22.27 -39.28 -28.92
N VAL A 47 -22.08 -38.45 -29.96
CA VAL A 47 -21.00 -37.45 -30.01
C VAL A 47 -21.20 -36.38 -28.94
N GLN A 48 -22.41 -35.84 -28.80
CA GLN A 48 -22.74 -34.86 -27.77
C GLN A 48 -22.55 -35.40 -26.34
N ARG A 49 -22.78 -36.70 -26.14
CA ARG A 49 -22.51 -37.39 -24.87
C ARG A 49 -21.05 -37.81 -24.69
N ASN A 50 -20.15 -37.46 -25.60
CA ASN A 50 -18.75 -37.88 -25.63
C ASN A 50 -18.56 -39.40 -25.64
N ILE A 51 -19.55 -40.15 -26.13
CA ILE A 51 -19.51 -41.61 -26.28
C ILE A 51 -18.94 -41.98 -27.67
N LEU A 52 -19.28 -41.21 -28.70
CA LEU A 52 -18.76 -41.34 -30.06
C LEU A 52 -17.94 -40.10 -30.41
N ARG A 53 -16.96 -40.20 -31.31
CA ARG A 53 -16.19 -39.04 -31.77
C ARG A 53 -16.84 -38.42 -33.00
N GLU A 54 -16.75 -37.10 -33.16
CA GLU A 54 -17.31 -36.37 -34.30
C GLU A 54 -16.78 -36.90 -35.64
N ASP A 55 -15.49 -37.25 -35.69
CA ASP A 55 -14.82 -37.81 -36.87
C ASP A 55 -15.23 -39.27 -37.19
N GLU A 56 -15.79 -39.99 -36.22
CA GLU A 56 -16.25 -41.39 -36.38
C GLU A 56 -17.74 -41.47 -36.75
N ALA A 57 -18.50 -40.39 -36.58
CA ALA A 57 -19.91 -40.31 -36.97
C ALA A 57 -20.11 -40.23 -38.50
N GLN A 58 -19.09 -39.84 -39.26
CA GLN A 58 -19.08 -39.77 -40.73
C GLN A 58 -17.77 -40.35 -41.29
N PRO A 59 -17.70 -41.66 -41.63
CA PRO A 59 -16.46 -42.35 -41.99
C PRO A 59 -16.06 -42.03 -43.44
N THR A 60 -15.59 -40.82 -43.68
CA THR A 60 -15.02 -40.40 -44.98
C THR A 60 -13.53 -40.74 -45.10
N VAL A 61 -12.88 -41.02 -43.96
CA VAL A 61 -11.42 -41.24 -43.85
C VAL A 61 -11.13 -42.51 -43.06
N SER A 62 -9.99 -43.14 -43.37
CA SER A 62 -9.58 -44.41 -42.73
C SER A 62 -9.35 -44.26 -41.22
N ASN A 63 -9.66 -45.30 -40.44
CA ASN A 63 -9.45 -45.32 -38.97
C ASN A 63 -7.99 -45.02 -38.57
N SER A 64 -7.02 -45.39 -39.40
CA SER A 64 -5.60 -45.06 -39.17
C SER A 64 -5.35 -43.55 -39.25
N LEU A 65 -5.99 -42.85 -40.19
CA LEU A 65 -5.86 -41.40 -40.35
C LEU A 65 -6.58 -40.65 -39.22
N ILE A 66 -7.73 -41.15 -38.75
CA ILE A 66 -8.43 -40.62 -37.57
C ILE A 66 -7.51 -40.71 -36.33
N GLN A 67 -6.84 -41.84 -36.13
CA GLN A 67 -5.89 -42.01 -35.02
C GLN A 67 -4.69 -41.05 -35.11
N GLN A 68 -4.17 -40.80 -36.33
CA GLN A 68 -3.09 -39.83 -36.55
C GLN A 68 -3.56 -38.40 -36.31
N LYS A 69 -4.76 -38.02 -36.78
CA LYS A 69 -5.37 -36.71 -36.51
C LYS A 69 -5.52 -36.49 -35.00
N MET A 70 -6.02 -37.48 -34.27
CA MET A 70 -6.16 -37.44 -32.82
C MET A 70 -4.82 -37.27 -32.10
N ALA A 71 -3.79 -38.00 -32.52
CA ALA A 71 -2.45 -37.87 -31.93
C ALA A 71 -1.88 -36.46 -32.15
N LEU A 72 -2.06 -35.90 -33.34
CA LEU A 72 -1.62 -34.56 -33.69
C LEU A 72 -2.40 -33.48 -32.91
N GLU A 73 -3.71 -33.65 -32.72
CA GLU A 73 -4.51 -32.73 -31.89
C GLU A 73 -4.12 -32.82 -30.41
N ALA A 74 -3.84 -34.01 -29.90
CA ALA A 74 -3.32 -34.22 -28.55
C ALA A 74 -1.95 -33.56 -28.36
N GLU A 75 -1.09 -33.63 -29.38
CA GLU A 75 0.22 -32.97 -29.36
C GLU A 75 0.09 -31.44 -29.45
N LYS A 76 -0.75 -30.91 -30.35
CA LYS A 76 -1.04 -29.47 -30.43
C LYS A 76 -1.58 -28.91 -29.11
N THR A 77 -2.49 -29.62 -28.47
CA THR A 77 -3.05 -29.20 -27.17
C THR A 77 -2.01 -29.26 -26.07
N LYS A 78 -1.16 -30.30 -26.05
CA LYS A 78 -0.01 -30.43 -25.14
C LYS A 78 0.98 -29.28 -25.32
N ASP A 79 1.37 -28.96 -26.55
CA ASP A 79 2.32 -27.87 -26.85
C ASP A 79 1.75 -26.50 -26.47
N ALA A 80 0.47 -26.27 -26.76
CA ALA A 80 -0.21 -25.04 -26.36
C ALA A 80 -0.26 -24.89 -24.84
N LEU A 81 -0.50 -25.98 -24.11
CA LEU A 81 -0.50 -25.98 -22.65
C LEU A 81 0.90 -25.75 -22.07
N ASN A 82 1.92 -26.41 -22.62
CA ASN A 82 3.31 -26.20 -22.21
C ASN A 82 3.75 -24.74 -22.40
N ARG A 83 3.38 -24.11 -23.53
CA ARG A 83 3.64 -22.69 -23.76
C ARG A 83 2.96 -21.80 -22.72
N LYS A 84 1.71 -22.10 -22.35
CA LYS A 84 0.96 -21.35 -21.31
C LYS A 84 1.57 -21.54 -19.91
N LEU A 85 2.04 -22.75 -19.60
CA LEU A 85 2.68 -23.05 -18.32
C LEU A 85 4.07 -22.41 -18.21
N GLY A 86 4.84 -22.36 -19.30
CA GLY A 86 6.13 -21.67 -19.34
C GLY A 86 6.02 -20.16 -19.10
N ASN A 87 4.93 -19.54 -19.56
CA ASN A 87 4.63 -18.13 -19.36
C ASN A 87 3.66 -17.88 -18.19
N ARG A 88 3.55 -18.82 -17.24
CA ARG A 88 2.62 -18.70 -16.11
C ARG A 88 3.13 -17.63 -15.13
N PRO A 89 2.32 -16.59 -14.83
CA PRO A 89 2.67 -15.61 -13.80
C PRO A 89 2.83 -16.26 -12.43
N ASP A 90 3.76 -15.76 -11.63
CA ASP A 90 3.97 -16.25 -10.27
C ASP A 90 2.84 -15.82 -9.32
N LYS A 91 2.65 -16.56 -8.23
CA LYS A 91 1.63 -16.26 -7.20
C LYS A 91 1.83 -14.85 -6.64
N VAL A 92 3.08 -14.41 -6.45
CA VAL A 92 3.40 -13.05 -5.98
C VAL A 92 2.95 -12.00 -6.99
N ASP A 93 3.23 -12.21 -8.27
CA ASP A 93 2.87 -11.29 -9.35
C ASP A 93 1.34 -11.16 -9.50
N LEU A 94 0.60 -12.27 -9.32
CA LEU A 94 -0.87 -12.25 -9.27
C LEU A 94 -1.43 -11.51 -8.05
N LYS A 95 -0.76 -11.58 -6.89
CA LYS A 95 -1.13 -10.79 -5.70
C LYS A 95 -0.86 -9.30 -5.93
N LEU A 96 0.30 -8.95 -6.51
CA LEU A 96 0.66 -7.57 -6.83
C LEU A 96 -0.30 -6.94 -7.83
N ARG A 97 -0.80 -7.71 -8.80
CA ARG A 97 -1.85 -7.28 -9.73
C ARG A 97 -3.27 -7.34 -9.15
N ASN A 98 -3.44 -7.62 -7.86
CA ASN A 98 -4.72 -7.75 -7.17
C ASN A 98 -5.67 -8.79 -7.81
N ILE A 99 -5.13 -9.78 -8.51
CA ILE A 99 -5.90 -10.89 -9.08
C ILE A 99 -6.15 -11.96 -8.01
N LEU A 100 -5.13 -12.22 -7.19
CA LEU A 100 -5.24 -13.09 -6.03
C LEU A 100 -5.33 -12.24 -4.76
N ARG A 101 -6.24 -12.62 -3.85
CA ARG A 101 -6.34 -11.97 -2.54
C ARG A 101 -5.07 -12.23 -1.72
N VAL A 102 -4.59 -11.20 -1.06
CA VAL A 102 -3.58 -11.36 0.00
C VAL A 102 -4.35 -11.83 1.24
N GLU A 103 -4.42 -13.15 1.43
CA GLU A 103 -4.95 -13.75 2.65
C GLU A 103 -4.00 -13.39 3.81
N SER A 104 -4.57 -12.96 4.94
CA SER A 104 -3.82 -12.56 6.15
C SER A 104 -2.95 -13.68 6.76
N ASN A 105 -3.12 -14.93 6.30
CA ASN A 105 -2.38 -16.11 6.76
C ASN A 105 -1.18 -16.46 5.87
N ASP A 106 -0.98 -15.79 4.72
CA ASP A 106 0.29 -15.86 3.99
C ASP A 106 1.24 -14.83 4.64
N SER A 107 1.69 -15.10 5.86
CA SER A 107 2.81 -14.39 6.46
C SER A 107 3.99 -14.44 5.50
N LEU A 108 4.56 -13.29 5.16
CA LEU A 108 5.85 -13.20 4.46
C LEU A 108 7.00 -13.46 5.46
N ASP A 109 6.86 -14.49 6.27
CA ASP A 109 7.91 -15.00 7.14
C ASP A 109 8.40 -16.29 6.48
N ASP A 110 9.41 -16.17 5.60
CA ASP A 110 10.42 -17.19 5.26
C ASP A 110 11.09 -16.87 3.92
N GLN A 111 11.80 -15.74 3.88
CA GLN A 111 13.01 -15.68 3.07
C GLN A 111 14.05 -14.86 3.82
N GLU A 112 15.00 -15.58 4.43
CA GLU A 112 16.27 -15.06 4.91
C GLU A 112 16.92 -14.17 3.84
N LEU A 113 16.68 -12.87 3.92
CA LEU A 113 17.60 -11.87 3.40
C LEU A 113 18.12 -11.12 4.61
N ALA A 114 19.40 -11.35 4.89
CA ALA A 114 20.15 -10.70 5.95
C ALA A 114 19.83 -9.19 6.02
N PRO A 115 19.76 -8.59 7.22
CA PRO A 115 19.43 -7.18 7.37
C PRO A 115 20.54 -6.33 6.75
N MET A 116 20.29 -5.80 5.56
CA MET A 116 21.09 -4.72 4.98
C MET A 116 20.64 -3.41 5.62
N PRO A 117 21.52 -2.65 6.29
CA PRO A 117 21.14 -1.35 6.83
C PRO A 117 21.21 -0.33 5.69
N LEU A 118 20.06 0.04 5.13
CA LEU A 118 19.98 1.15 4.18
C LEU A 118 18.97 2.20 4.65
N ASN A 119 19.57 3.19 5.30
CA ASN A 119 19.23 4.62 5.27
C ASN A 119 18.43 5.05 4.03
N HIS A 120 17.16 5.43 4.21
CA HIS A 120 16.53 6.45 3.38
C HIS A 120 15.60 7.32 4.24
N GLY A 121 15.66 8.63 3.99
CA GLY A 121 15.06 9.67 4.81
C GLY A 121 13.56 9.55 5.02
N SER A 122 13.14 10.27 6.05
CA SER A 122 11.78 10.62 6.44
C SER A 122 10.92 11.06 5.26
N THR A 123 10.21 10.12 4.64
CA THR A 123 8.96 10.44 3.94
C THR A 123 7.96 10.95 4.97
N PRO A 124 7.20 12.03 4.72
CA PRO A 124 6.16 12.50 5.63
C PRO A 124 5.18 11.36 5.87
N VAL A 125 5.19 10.82 7.09
CA VAL A 125 4.35 9.70 7.51
C VAL A 125 2.91 10.23 7.56
N GLY A 126 2.17 10.01 6.47
CA GLY A 126 0.73 10.16 6.46
C GLY A 126 0.08 9.14 7.41
N PRO A 127 -1.15 9.37 7.89
CA PRO A 127 -1.81 8.51 8.90
C PRO A 127 -2.10 7.07 8.45
N LEU A 128 -1.74 6.69 7.22
CA LEU A 128 -1.78 5.32 6.73
C LEU A 128 -0.34 4.87 6.56
N ASP A 129 0.20 4.25 7.59
CA ASP A 129 1.40 3.45 7.45
C ASP A 129 1.06 2.21 6.63
N LEU A 130 1.37 2.24 5.32
CA LEU A 130 1.14 1.11 4.41
C LEU A 130 2.03 -0.10 4.73
N GLN A 131 2.92 0.01 5.72
CA GLN A 131 3.82 -1.08 6.12
C GLN A 131 3.08 -2.23 6.82
N LYS A 132 1.86 -2.01 7.33
CA LYS A 132 1.04 -3.08 7.92
C LYS A 132 -0.26 -3.25 7.14
N PRO A 133 -0.53 -4.41 6.52
CA PRO A 133 -1.85 -4.69 5.97
C PRO A 133 -2.85 -4.86 7.13
N LEU A 134 -3.39 -3.75 7.62
CA LEU A 134 -4.46 -3.76 8.61
C LEU A 134 -5.68 -4.47 8.04
N ASN A 135 -6.37 -5.23 8.89
CA ASN A 135 -7.60 -5.91 8.51
C ASN A 135 -8.62 -4.87 8.01
N PHE A 136 -9.49 -5.26 7.08
CA PHE A 136 -10.50 -4.37 6.51
C PHE A 136 -11.30 -3.64 7.58
N GLN A 137 -11.66 -4.33 8.67
CA GLN A 137 -12.40 -3.75 9.79
C GLN A 137 -11.59 -2.70 10.55
N GLU A 138 -10.32 -2.97 10.86
CA GLU A 138 -9.42 -2.03 11.53
C GLU A 138 -9.19 -0.79 10.64
N ARG A 139 -8.98 -0.99 9.35
CA ARG A 139 -8.83 0.11 8.37
C ARG A 139 -10.09 0.96 8.33
N LYS A 140 -11.27 0.34 8.33
CA LYS A 140 -12.56 1.02 8.36
C LYS A 140 -12.72 1.86 9.64
N GLU A 141 -12.31 1.34 10.78
CA GLU A 141 -12.36 2.05 12.06
C GLU A 141 -11.32 3.18 12.14
N ALA A 142 -10.11 2.96 11.65
CA ALA A 142 -9.06 3.98 11.54
C ALA A 142 -9.52 5.16 10.68
N VAL A 143 -10.07 4.89 9.49
CA VAL A 143 -10.61 5.93 8.59
C VAL A 143 -11.75 6.69 9.28
N ARG A 144 -12.67 5.99 9.97
CA ARG A 144 -13.74 6.65 10.73
C ARG A 144 -13.19 7.57 11.83
N SER A 145 -12.15 7.14 12.54
CA SER A 145 -11.49 7.95 13.58
C SER A 145 -10.85 9.22 12.98
N ILE A 146 -10.17 9.10 11.85
CA ILE A 146 -9.57 10.23 11.12
C ILE A 146 -10.66 11.20 10.64
N LEU A 147 -11.74 10.69 10.04
CA LEU A 147 -12.83 11.52 9.54
C LEU A 147 -13.58 12.27 10.65
N LYS A 148 -13.67 11.69 11.86
CA LYS A 148 -14.23 12.39 13.04
C LYS A 148 -13.38 13.59 13.48
N LYS A 149 -12.07 13.52 13.28
CA LYS A 149 -11.11 14.59 13.63
C LYS A 149 -10.73 15.45 12.42
N ARG A 150 -11.57 15.47 11.38
CA ARG A 150 -11.29 16.22 10.16
C ARG A 150 -11.30 17.73 10.48
N PRO A 151 -10.21 18.47 10.21
CA PRO A 151 -10.17 19.91 10.43
C PRO A 151 -11.07 20.64 9.43
N GLU A 152 -11.58 21.80 9.86
CA GLU A 152 -12.40 22.69 9.04
C GLU A 152 -11.54 23.42 7.99
N LYS A 153 -12.19 23.90 6.93
CA LYS A 153 -11.52 24.61 5.84
C LYS A 153 -10.75 25.84 6.35
N GLU A 154 -11.38 26.62 7.24
CA GLU A 154 -10.80 27.85 7.80
C GLU A 154 -9.51 27.55 8.58
N GLN A 155 -9.49 26.47 9.36
CA GLN A 155 -8.29 26.04 10.09
C GLN A 155 -7.13 25.70 9.14
N LEU A 156 -7.42 25.09 7.98
CA LEU A 156 -6.40 24.81 6.97
C LEU A 156 -5.89 26.08 6.28
N GLU A 157 -6.73 27.10 6.14
CA GLU A 157 -6.34 28.41 5.61
C GLU A 157 -5.45 29.17 6.62
N GLU A 158 -5.78 29.15 7.92
CA GLU A 158 -4.95 29.73 8.99
C GLU A 158 -3.57 29.07 9.09
N LEU A 159 -3.53 27.74 8.95
CA LEU A 159 -2.28 26.97 8.89
C LEU A 159 -1.53 27.12 7.56
N ASN A 160 -2.01 27.96 6.64
CA ASN A 160 -1.44 28.22 5.31
C ASN A 160 -1.30 26.97 4.42
N ILE A 161 -2.01 25.89 4.75
CA ILE A 161 -2.07 24.65 3.97
C ILE A 161 -2.95 24.88 2.73
N LEU A 162 -4.12 25.46 2.94
CA LEU A 162 -4.99 25.93 1.87
C LEU A 162 -4.79 27.43 1.67
N LYS A 163 -4.79 27.90 0.42
CA LYS A 163 -4.80 29.34 0.12
C LYS A 163 -6.24 29.84 0.11
N ASN A 164 -6.49 31.01 0.70
CA ASN A 164 -7.80 31.66 0.79
C ASN A 164 -8.27 32.25 -0.56
N THR A 165 -8.17 31.47 -1.63
CA THR A 165 -8.59 31.86 -2.98
C THR A 165 -9.90 31.15 -3.32
N SER A 166 -10.95 31.92 -3.61
CA SER A 166 -12.25 31.42 -4.10
C SER A 166 -12.20 31.05 -5.58
N ILE A 167 -11.14 30.38 -6.01
CA ILE A 167 -10.81 30.17 -7.43
C ILE A 167 -10.53 28.68 -7.62
N ASP A 168 -10.77 28.20 -8.84
CA ASP A 168 -10.60 26.79 -9.21
C ASP A 168 -9.21 26.28 -8.78
N PRO A 169 -9.11 25.09 -8.14
CA PRO A 169 -7.83 24.51 -7.73
C PRO A 169 -6.82 24.36 -8.88
N SER A 170 -7.28 24.18 -10.12
CA SER A 170 -6.40 24.12 -11.29
C SER A 170 -5.66 25.44 -11.55
N LEU A 171 -6.26 26.58 -11.19
CA LEU A 171 -5.71 27.92 -11.43
C LEU A 171 -4.98 28.50 -10.22
N ALA A 172 -5.24 27.97 -9.02
CA ALA A 172 -4.67 28.46 -7.76
C ALA A 172 -3.14 28.60 -7.82
N ALA A 173 -2.43 27.60 -8.37
CA ALA A 173 -0.98 27.63 -8.49
C ALA A 173 -0.47 28.70 -9.48
N ALA A 174 -1.20 28.93 -10.58
CA ALA A 174 -0.84 29.96 -11.55
C ALA A 174 -1.04 31.36 -10.98
N GLN A 175 -2.16 31.58 -10.29
CA GLN A 175 -2.45 32.82 -9.61
C GLN A 175 -1.46 33.13 -8.48
N GLU A 176 -1.09 32.14 -7.67
CA GLU A 176 -0.11 32.35 -6.60
C GLU A 176 1.26 32.78 -7.17
N ARG A 177 1.70 32.15 -8.26
CA ARG A 177 2.93 32.55 -8.97
C ARG A 177 2.83 33.99 -9.48
N LEU A 178 1.73 34.35 -10.11
CA LEU A 178 1.50 35.72 -10.60
C LEU A 178 1.52 36.73 -9.45
N ARG A 179 0.79 36.45 -8.36
CA ARG A 179 0.73 37.31 -7.17
C ARG A 179 2.12 37.51 -6.56
N LYS A 180 2.91 36.44 -6.47
CA LYS A 180 4.29 36.50 -5.98
C LYS A 180 5.17 37.36 -6.88
N SER A 181 5.10 37.17 -8.21
CA SER A 181 5.85 38.00 -9.17
C SER A 181 5.52 39.47 -9.01
N GLN A 182 4.23 39.82 -9.01
CA GLN A 182 3.77 41.20 -8.83
C GLN A 182 4.25 41.80 -7.51
N LEU A 183 4.24 41.01 -6.42
CA LEU A 183 4.72 41.48 -5.12
C LEU A 183 6.24 41.70 -5.11
N VAL A 184 7.00 40.86 -5.80
CA VAL A 184 8.45 41.06 -6.00
C VAL A 184 8.70 42.34 -6.81
N ASP A 185 8.02 42.54 -7.94
CA ASP A 185 8.20 43.73 -8.77
C ASP A 185 7.90 45.03 -8.01
N VAL A 186 6.81 45.03 -7.22
CA VAL A 186 6.43 46.17 -6.36
C VAL A 186 7.47 46.39 -5.26
N LEU A 187 7.96 45.32 -4.63
CA LEU A 187 8.98 45.41 -3.59
C LEU A 187 10.28 45.97 -4.17
N ASP A 188 10.71 45.49 -5.33
CA ASP A 188 11.91 45.95 -6.02
C ASP A 188 11.81 47.41 -6.43
N SER A 189 10.63 47.89 -6.81
CA SER A 189 10.40 49.33 -7.03
C SER A 189 10.59 50.13 -5.73
N ARG A 190 9.98 49.68 -4.61
CA ARG A 190 10.07 50.38 -3.32
C ARG A 190 11.48 50.37 -2.72
N LEU A 191 12.25 49.31 -2.98
CA LEU A 191 13.63 49.20 -2.54
C LEU A 191 14.56 50.09 -3.37
N ARG A 192 14.32 50.24 -4.68
CA ARG A 192 15.06 51.17 -5.53
C ARG A 192 14.85 52.62 -5.11
N ASP A 193 13.62 52.99 -4.78
CA ASP A 193 13.25 54.35 -4.36
C ASP A 193 13.37 54.56 -2.84
N ARG A 194 14.20 53.75 -2.16
CA ARG A 194 14.37 53.83 -0.71
C ARG A 194 15.02 55.18 -0.34
N PRO A 195 14.40 56.00 0.54
CA PRO A 195 14.97 57.27 0.95
C PRO A 195 16.31 57.10 1.66
N ASP A 196 17.26 57.97 1.32
CA ASP A 196 18.54 58.06 2.03
C ASP A 196 18.37 58.67 3.42
N VAL A 197 19.39 58.47 4.25
CA VAL A 197 19.42 58.94 5.64
C VAL A 197 19.17 60.45 5.73
N ASP A 198 19.82 61.23 4.86
CA ASP A 198 19.67 62.69 4.82
C ASP A 198 18.23 63.12 4.52
N GLN A 199 17.57 62.42 3.59
CA GLN A 199 16.18 62.68 3.24
C GLN A 199 15.21 62.32 4.38
N LEU A 200 15.57 61.35 5.24
CA LEU A 200 14.81 61.01 6.44
C LEU A 200 15.01 62.05 7.54
N CYS A 201 16.20 62.63 7.65
CA CYS A 201 16.50 63.74 8.56
C CYS A 201 15.77 65.03 8.16
N GLU A 202 15.75 65.37 6.88
CA GLU A 202 15.01 66.53 6.36
C GLU A 202 13.51 66.40 6.64
N ARG A 203 12.96 65.20 6.50
CA ARG A 203 11.56 64.89 6.84
C ARG A 203 11.29 64.76 8.35
N ARG A 204 12.30 64.95 9.20
CA ARG A 204 12.22 64.77 10.67
C ARG A 204 11.65 63.42 11.11
N ILE A 205 11.89 62.38 10.31
CA ILE A 205 11.55 60.99 10.63
C ILE A 205 12.69 60.37 11.46
N LEU A 206 13.92 60.73 11.13
CA LEU A 206 15.12 60.27 11.82
C LEU A 206 15.91 61.47 12.34
N ASN A 207 16.04 61.60 13.65
CA ASN A 207 16.75 62.71 14.29
C ASN A 207 18.02 62.19 14.94
N PHE A 208 19.18 62.65 14.48
CA PHE A 208 20.44 62.40 15.15
C PHE A 208 20.71 63.53 16.13
N ALA A 209 20.83 63.21 17.41
CA ALA A 209 21.40 64.13 18.38
C ALA A 209 22.92 64.19 18.12
N GLU A 210 23.45 65.39 17.88
CA GLU A 210 24.89 65.60 17.69
C GLU A 210 25.69 65.15 18.93
N THR A 211 25.09 65.33 20.10
CA THR A 211 25.64 64.89 21.38
C THR A 211 24.85 63.70 21.90
N VAL A 212 25.52 62.57 22.09
CA VAL A 212 24.98 61.48 22.89
C VAL A 212 25.01 61.92 24.34
N GLU A 213 23.83 62.21 24.92
CA GLU A 213 23.71 62.37 26.36
C GLU A 213 23.95 61.01 27.02
N VAL A 214 25.21 60.79 27.41
CA VAL A 214 25.56 59.71 28.32
C VAL A 214 25.04 60.13 29.69
N LEU A 215 23.76 59.85 29.95
CA LEU A 215 23.22 59.95 31.29
C LEU A 215 24.09 59.07 32.18
N PRO A 216 24.71 59.60 33.24
CA PRO A 216 25.45 58.78 34.18
C PRO A 216 24.43 57.78 34.71
N THR A 217 24.59 56.51 34.35
CA THR A 217 23.81 55.46 35.00
C THR A 217 24.01 55.66 36.49
N PHE A 218 22.90 55.59 37.25
CA PHE A 218 22.88 55.68 38.71
C PHE A 218 24.21 55.23 39.30
N ARG A 219 24.79 56.06 40.18
CA ARG A 219 26.10 55.75 40.78
C ARG A 219 26.06 54.31 41.29
N LYS A 220 27.21 53.63 41.31
CA LYS A 220 27.29 52.25 41.83
C LYS A 220 26.62 52.07 43.21
N SER A 221 26.55 53.15 44.01
CA SER A 221 25.83 53.23 45.29
C SER A 221 24.30 53.14 45.17
N GLU A 222 23.72 53.57 44.05
CA GLU A 222 22.29 53.68 43.79
C GLU A 222 21.76 52.54 42.90
N TYR A 223 22.58 52.05 41.95
CA TYR A 223 22.23 50.88 41.13
C TYR A 223 23.47 50.00 40.90
N ASN A 224 23.54 48.88 41.61
CA ASN A 224 24.63 47.94 41.46
C ASN A 224 24.43 47.08 40.19
N ARG A 225 25.08 47.48 39.10
CA ARG A 225 25.12 46.72 37.83
C ARG A 225 25.97 45.46 37.90
N LYS A 226 26.66 45.22 39.03
CA LYS A 226 27.33 43.92 39.22
C LYS A 226 26.25 42.85 39.34
N PRO A 227 26.47 41.67 38.76
CA PRO A 227 25.59 40.53 39.02
C PRO A 227 25.44 40.39 40.54
N ASP A 228 24.21 40.19 41.00
CA ASP A 228 23.90 40.01 42.41
C ASP A 228 24.94 39.03 43.02
N GLY A 229 25.49 39.36 44.20
CA GLY A 229 26.40 38.45 44.89
C GLY A 229 25.76 37.09 45.18
N ASN A 230 24.42 37.05 45.17
CA ASN A 230 23.59 35.87 45.28
C ASN A 230 23.17 35.27 43.92
N ALA A 231 23.82 35.66 42.82
CA ALA A 231 23.54 35.11 41.50
C ALA A 231 23.66 33.58 41.50
N THR A 232 22.66 32.94 40.90
CA THR A 232 22.33 31.52 41.05
C THR A 232 23.49 30.57 40.72
N PHE A 233 24.43 31.00 39.86
CA PHE A 233 25.61 30.21 39.49
C PHE A 233 26.58 29.96 40.66
N ARG A 234 26.62 30.82 41.69
CA ARG A 234 27.47 30.59 42.88
C ARG A 234 26.91 29.50 43.80
N LYS A 235 25.61 29.23 43.72
CA LYS A 235 24.90 28.18 44.47
C LYS A 235 24.75 26.88 43.68
N LEU A 236 25.20 26.88 42.42
CA LEU A 236 25.08 25.73 41.55
C LEU A 236 26.12 24.68 41.96
N THR A 237 25.68 23.67 42.69
CA THR A 237 26.54 22.52 42.99
C THR A 237 26.88 21.76 41.70
N PRO A 238 28.00 21.03 41.65
CA PRO A 238 28.34 20.21 40.49
C PRO A 238 27.21 19.25 40.09
N GLN A 239 26.48 18.71 41.07
CA GLN A 239 25.30 17.86 40.90
C GLN A 239 24.15 18.60 40.20
N MET A 240 23.80 19.79 40.68
CA MET A 240 22.77 20.63 40.04
C MET A 240 23.16 21.03 38.62
N LYS A 241 24.46 21.28 38.35
CA LYS A 241 24.95 21.59 37.00
C LYS A 241 24.75 20.42 36.03
N VAL A 242 24.94 19.19 36.49
CA VAL A 242 24.69 17.98 35.69
C VAL A 242 23.19 17.80 35.45
N GLN A 243 22.36 17.91 36.49
CA GLN A 243 20.90 17.79 36.36
C GLN A 243 20.30 18.81 35.39
N ILE A 244 20.67 20.09 35.51
CA ILE A 244 20.20 21.14 34.60
C ILE A 244 20.66 20.83 33.15
N ARG A 245 21.87 20.30 32.97
CA ARG A 245 22.36 19.91 31.65
C ARG A 245 21.55 18.75 31.06
N GLU A 246 21.25 17.73 31.85
CA GLU A 246 20.46 16.57 31.42
C GLU A 246 19.03 16.96 31.08
N GLU A 247 18.40 17.77 31.92
CA GLU A 247 17.05 18.29 31.72
C GLU A 247 16.97 19.12 30.43
N LEU A 248 17.91 20.06 30.22
CA LEU A 248 17.95 20.89 29.01
C LEU A 248 18.23 20.06 27.74
N ASN A 249 19.09 19.06 27.81
CA ASN A 249 19.35 18.16 26.69
C ASN A 249 18.11 17.32 26.36
N THR A 250 17.36 16.89 27.39
CA THR A 250 16.12 16.13 27.23
C THR A 250 15.04 16.98 26.57
N PHE A 251 14.85 18.21 27.03
CA PHE A 251 13.88 19.16 26.47
C PHE A 251 14.19 19.51 25.00
N LYS A 252 15.46 19.83 24.69
CA LYS A 252 15.88 20.14 23.32
C LYS A 252 15.75 18.96 22.36
N LYS A 253 15.89 17.73 22.86
CA LYS A 253 15.82 16.52 22.04
C LYS A 253 14.38 16.07 21.76
N HIS A 254 13.49 16.20 22.73
CA HIS A 254 12.15 15.58 22.67
C HIS A 254 11.00 16.58 22.59
N GLU A 255 11.15 17.80 23.14
CA GLU A 255 10.04 18.76 23.28
C GLU A 255 10.20 20.00 22.40
N MET A 256 11.43 20.45 22.14
CA MET A 256 11.64 21.62 21.28
C MET A 256 11.50 21.27 19.78
N PRO A 257 10.66 22.01 19.03
CA PRO A 257 10.64 21.92 17.58
C PRO A 257 11.87 22.62 16.98
N VAL A 258 12.95 21.86 16.79
CA VAL A 258 14.17 22.32 16.09
C VAL A 258 14.24 21.74 14.67
N HIS A 259 14.72 22.54 13.72
CA HIS A 259 14.99 22.14 12.34
C HIS A 259 15.97 20.95 12.30
N GLU A 260 15.78 20.00 11.38
CA GLU A 260 16.50 18.72 11.39
C GLU A 260 18.04 18.88 11.32
N GLN A 261 18.51 19.91 10.64
CA GLN A 261 19.95 20.23 10.52
C GLN A 261 20.59 20.72 11.82
N SER A 262 19.79 21.21 12.77
CA SER A 262 20.26 21.69 14.08
C SER A 262 20.19 20.62 15.16
N LYS A 263 19.63 19.43 14.86
CA LYS A 263 19.63 18.29 15.77
C LYS A 263 21.05 17.70 15.86
N PRO A 264 21.51 17.29 17.04
CA PRO A 264 22.83 16.69 17.15
C PRO A 264 22.91 15.43 16.26
N PRO A 265 24.03 15.22 15.54
CA PRO A 265 24.24 14.02 14.75
C PRO A 265 24.11 12.78 15.65
N SER A 266 23.46 11.73 15.13
CA SER A 266 23.38 10.46 15.84
C SER A 266 24.79 9.93 16.14
N LEU A 267 24.97 9.20 17.23
CA LEU A 267 26.27 8.59 17.58
C LEU A 267 26.84 7.77 16.40
N ILE A 268 25.95 7.18 15.59
CA ILE A 268 26.26 6.44 14.37
C ILE A 268 26.87 7.35 13.29
N SER A 269 26.36 8.58 13.12
CA SER A 269 26.91 9.58 12.19
C SER A 269 28.29 10.08 12.61
N LEU A 270 28.51 10.29 13.92
CA LEU A 270 29.81 10.70 14.47
C LEU A 270 30.87 9.60 14.31
N LEU A 271 30.48 8.34 14.53
CA LEU A 271 31.33 7.15 14.33
C LEU A 271 31.76 6.98 12.87
N TYR A 272 30.89 7.32 11.92
CA TYR A 272 31.19 7.22 10.49
C TYR A 272 32.15 8.32 10.00
N HIS A 273 32.11 9.51 10.58
CA HIS A 273 32.90 10.65 10.10
C HIS A 273 34.19 10.90 10.90
N ASN A 274 34.29 10.46 12.15
CA ASN A 274 35.48 10.69 12.99
C ASN A 274 35.81 9.50 13.92
N PRO A 275 36.38 8.41 13.39
CA PRO A 275 36.66 7.20 14.16
C PRO A 275 37.78 7.34 15.22
N HIS A 276 38.60 8.39 15.17
CA HIS A 276 39.75 8.59 16.07
C HIS A 276 39.45 9.28 17.41
N LEU A 277 38.24 9.84 17.61
CA LEU A 277 37.92 10.62 18.82
C LEU A 277 37.49 9.77 20.04
N LEU A 278 37.61 8.44 19.96
CA LEU A 278 37.10 7.50 20.97
C LEU A 278 37.97 7.30 22.22
N LEU A 279 39.15 7.91 22.32
CA LEU A 279 40.10 7.57 23.39
C LEU A 279 40.49 8.70 24.35
N SER A 280 39.87 9.87 24.30
CA SER A 280 40.27 10.93 25.23
C SER A 280 39.20 11.96 25.57
N ASN A 281 37.94 11.58 25.76
CA ASN A 281 36.97 12.56 26.27
C ASN A 281 35.86 11.91 27.11
N GLN A 282 36.02 11.96 28.44
CA GLN A 282 34.88 12.13 29.35
C GLN A 282 34.10 13.45 29.10
N ASN A 283 34.45 14.19 28.05
CA ASN A 283 33.92 15.50 27.71
C ASN A 283 32.98 15.51 26.47
N MET A 284 32.05 14.56 26.31
CA MET A 284 30.90 14.77 25.41
C MET A 284 29.87 15.72 26.07
N PHE A 285 30.33 16.92 26.40
CA PHE A 285 29.51 18.03 26.87
C PHE A 285 28.80 18.61 25.66
N TYR A 286 27.53 18.26 25.50
CA TYR A 286 26.76 18.73 24.35
C TYR A 286 26.50 20.24 24.34
N PHE A 287 26.67 20.95 25.46
CA PHE A 287 26.75 22.40 25.50
C PHE A 287 27.59 22.83 26.72
N SER A 288 28.63 23.63 26.48
CA SER A 288 29.33 24.37 27.54
C SER A 288 28.56 25.66 27.80
N ILE A 289 28.24 25.92 29.07
CA ILE A 289 27.95 27.27 29.58
C ILE A 289 29.28 27.81 30.11
#